data_AF-A0A8J6IEZ3-F1
#
_entry.id   AF-A0A8J6IEZ3-F1
#
_cell.length_a   1.000
_cell.length_b   1.000
_cell.length_c   1.000
_cell.angle_alpha   90.00
_cell.angle_beta   90.00
_cell.angle_gamma   90.00
#
_symmetry.space_group_name_H-M   'P 1'
#
loop_
_entity.id
_entity.type
_entity.pdbx_description
1 polymer ?
#
loop_
_entity_poly.entity_id
_entity_poly.type
_entity_poly.pdbx_seq_one_letter_code
_entity_poly.pdbx_strand_id
1 'polypeptide(L)'
;MGSGSLPPGLSLTGAGAVSGTPAQSGQWAATIRLADSLGVTVSRTLTFVVGVALDTAIQAVRATDLPYTYRTGCPVAPSGLRRLTVNQIGFDGKYYRGELIVRDLVVTDLTSVLQRAFDAKFPTRRMERVDVHRGSDERSMAADNTSAFNCRHVTGNPARLSQHSYGDAVDINTVENPYVTASRVYPPGSRSYLNRSRYRTGMILPGGSVAKSVAARRWYWGARWKNPDYQHFSKNGK
;
A
#
# COMPACT_ATOMS: atom_id res chain seq x y z
N MET A 1 -15.67 18.75 -30.77
CA MET A 1 -14.60 19.42 -29.99
C MET A 1 -13.95 20.48 -30.86
N GLY A 2 -13.49 21.59 -30.28
CA GLY A 2 -12.84 22.68 -31.02
C GLY A 2 -11.33 22.49 -31.21
N SER A 3 -10.60 22.29 -30.11
CA SER A 3 -9.13 22.11 -30.07
C SER A 3 -8.70 21.44 -28.75
N GLY A 4 -7.45 20.98 -28.63
CA GLY A 4 -6.96 20.27 -27.45
C GLY A 4 -7.40 18.80 -27.38
N SER A 5 -7.20 18.15 -26.23
CA SER A 5 -7.54 16.73 -26.04
C SER A 5 -8.12 16.47 -24.66
N LEU A 6 -9.06 15.52 -24.60
CA LEU A 6 -9.46 14.93 -23.33
C LEU A 6 -8.32 14.04 -22.79
N PRO A 7 -8.29 13.74 -21.48
CA PRO A 7 -7.43 12.71 -20.95
C PRO A 7 -7.58 11.40 -21.74
N PRO A 8 -6.48 10.69 -22.08
CA PRO A 8 -6.54 9.40 -22.76
C PRO A 8 -7.51 8.45 -22.06
N GLY A 9 -8.39 7.79 -22.82
CA GLY A 9 -9.44 6.91 -22.29
C GLY A 9 -10.77 7.60 -21.98
N LEU A 10 -10.85 8.93 -22.06
CA LEU A 10 -12.10 9.68 -22.02
C LEU A 10 -12.58 10.05 -23.43
N SER A 11 -13.90 10.06 -23.60
CA SER A 11 -14.59 10.50 -24.81
C SER A 11 -15.71 11.50 -24.48
N LEU A 12 -16.04 12.37 -25.44
CA LEU A 12 -17.19 13.29 -25.37
C LEU A 12 -18.20 12.88 -26.44
N THR A 13 -19.43 12.60 -26.05
CA THR A 13 -20.52 12.27 -26.99
C THR A 13 -21.15 13.52 -27.59
N GLY A 14 -21.87 13.37 -28.70
CA GLY A 14 -22.65 14.47 -29.31
C GLY A 14 -23.75 15.02 -28.40
N ALA A 15 -24.20 14.24 -27.41
CA ALA A 15 -25.14 14.67 -26.37
C ALA A 15 -24.46 15.42 -25.20
N GLY A 16 -23.14 15.63 -25.26
CA GLY A 16 -22.40 16.37 -24.24
C GLY A 16 -21.92 15.55 -23.05
N ALA A 17 -22.07 14.22 -23.06
CA ALA A 17 -21.59 13.37 -21.98
C ALA A 17 -20.09 13.09 -22.11
N VAL A 18 -19.32 13.34 -21.05
CA VAL A 18 -17.92 12.88 -20.94
C VAL A 18 -17.92 11.53 -20.23
N SER A 19 -17.36 10.50 -20.84
CA SER A 19 -17.39 9.12 -20.32
C SER A 19 -16.09 8.36 -20.60
N GLY A 20 -15.87 7.30 -19.83
CA GLY A 20 -14.67 6.46 -19.90
C GLY A 20 -13.84 6.48 -18.61
N THR A 21 -12.70 5.79 -18.63
CA THR A 21 -11.74 5.75 -17.52
C THR A 21 -10.44 6.38 -18.01
N PRO A 22 -9.96 7.46 -17.38
CA PRO A 22 -8.67 8.04 -17.72
C PRO A 22 -7.54 7.02 -17.56
N ALA A 23 -6.71 6.86 -18.59
CA ALA A 23 -5.59 5.92 -18.60
C ALA A 23 -4.26 6.56 -18.14
N GLN A 24 -4.18 7.88 -18.09
CA GLN A 24 -2.99 8.60 -17.67
C GLN A 24 -3.38 9.70 -16.68
N SER A 25 -2.47 10.03 -15.75
CA SER A 25 -2.58 11.15 -14.80
C SER A 25 -1.87 12.40 -15.33
N GLY A 26 -2.32 13.59 -14.96
CA GLY A 26 -1.81 14.84 -15.53
C GLY A 26 -2.86 15.95 -15.62
N GLN A 27 -2.57 16.93 -16.47
CA GLN A 27 -3.51 17.99 -16.84
C GLN A 27 -3.70 17.98 -18.35
N TRP A 28 -4.95 18.06 -18.79
CA TRP A 28 -5.32 18.18 -20.20
C TRP A 28 -6.25 19.35 -20.37
N ALA A 29 -6.14 20.04 -21.50
CA ALA A 29 -7.06 21.10 -21.86
C ALA A 29 -7.78 20.70 -23.14
N ALA A 30 -9.11 20.79 -23.13
CA ALA A 30 -9.94 20.59 -24.30
C ALA A 30 -10.93 21.73 -24.45
N THR A 31 -11.06 22.25 -25.67
CA THR A 31 -12.06 23.24 -26.04
C THR A 31 -13.36 22.52 -26.39
N ILE A 32 -14.37 22.68 -25.54
CA ILE A 32 -15.70 22.13 -25.74
C ILE A 32 -16.55 23.17 -26.47
N ARG A 33 -17.16 22.76 -27.58
CA ARG A 33 -18.10 23.56 -28.38
C ARG A 33 -19.50 23.04 -28.14
N LEU A 34 -20.42 23.94 -27.81
CA LEU A 34 -21.84 23.69 -27.68
C LEU A 34 -22.56 24.39 -28.83
N ALA A 35 -23.63 23.79 -29.33
CA ALA A 35 -24.52 24.37 -30.32
C ALA A 35 -25.96 24.25 -29.82
N ASP A 36 -26.75 25.31 -29.96
CA ASP A 36 -28.20 25.23 -29.71
C ASP A 36 -28.96 24.72 -30.95
N SER A 37 -30.28 24.61 -30.83
CA SER A 37 -31.14 24.15 -31.93
C SER A 37 -31.21 25.12 -33.12
N LEU A 38 -30.75 26.36 -32.95
CA LEU A 38 -30.68 27.38 -34.00
C LEU A 38 -29.30 27.40 -34.69
N GLY A 39 -28.38 26.53 -34.27
CA GLY A 39 -27.02 26.46 -34.81
C GLY A 39 -26.06 27.51 -34.25
N VAL A 40 -26.50 28.31 -33.26
CA VAL A 40 -25.62 29.25 -32.56
C VAL A 40 -24.67 28.46 -31.69
N THR A 41 -23.37 28.76 -31.79
CA THR A 41 -22.35 28.00 -31.06
C THR A 41 -21.54 28.84 -30.10
N VAL A 42 -21.28 28.28 -28.92
CA VAL A 42 -20.35 28.81 -27.92
C VAL A 42 -19.23 27.81 -27.69
N SER A 43 -18.02 28.29 -27.42
CA SER A 43 -16.87 27.43 -27.11
C SER A 43 -16.22 27.86 -25.80
N ARG A 44 -15.76 26.88 -25.01
CA ARG A 44 -15.00 27.11 -23.78
C ARG A 44 -13.92 26.07 -23.60
N THR A 45 -12.72 26.51 -23.23
CA THR A 45 -11.64 25.62 -22.81
C THR A 45 -11.87 25.14 -21.39
N LEU A 46 -11.88 23.82 -21.20
CA LEU A 46 -11.96 23.16 -19.91
C LEU A 46 -10.63 22.47 -19.61
N THR A 47 -10.18 22.58 -18.36
CA THR A 47 -9.01 21.86 -17.85
C THR A 47 -9.47 20.63 -17.07
N PHE A 48 -8.96 19.47 -17.45
CA PHE A 48 -9.17 18.19 -16.81
C PHE A 48 -7.93 17.86 -16.00
N VAL A 49 -8.10 17.57 -14.71
CA VAL A 49 -7.01 17.12 -13.82
C VAL A 49 -7.30 15.68 -13.44
N VAL A 50 -6.44 14.76 -13.86
CA VAL A 50 -6.52 13.35 -13.48
C VAL A 50 -5.41 13.05 -12.49
N GLY A 51 -5.79 12.66 -11.28
CA GLY A 51 -4.85 12.24 -10.24
C GLY A 51 -4.25 10.87 -10.52
N VAL A 52 -3.13 10.57 -9.86
CA VAL A 52 -2.60 9.20 -9.82
C VAL A 52 -3.53 8.36 -8.93
N ALA A 53 -3.87 7.15 -9.36
CA ALA A 53 -4.62 6.18 -8.57
C ALA A 53 -3.68 5.14 -7.92
N LEU A 54 -4.19 4.34 -6.98
CA LEU A 54 -3.44 3.23 -6.38
C LEU A 54 -2.91 2.24 -7.43
N ASP A 55 -3.61 2.06 -8.56
CA ASP A 55 -3.21 1.20 -9.68
C ASP A 55 -2.70 -0.19 -9.22
N THR A 56 -3.63 -1.05 -8.79
CA THR A 56 -3.28 -2.36 -8.26
C THR A 56 -3.22 -3.41 -9.36
N ALA A 57 -2.05 -4.01 -9.55
CA ALA A 57 -1.87 -5.23 -10.33
C ALA A 57 -1.72 -6.44 -9.38
N ILE A 58 -2.38 -7.54 -9.70
CA ILE A 58 -2.38 -8.77 -8.91
C ILE A 58 -1.86 -9.91 -9.78
N GLN A 59 -0.83 -10.61 -9.30
CA GLN A 59 -0.21 -11.70 -10.05
C GLN A 59 -0.06 -12.95 -9.17
N ALA A 60 -0.16 -14.13 -9.80
CA ALA A 60 0.16 -15.39 -9.15
C ALA A 60 1.65 -15.43 -8.78
N VAL A 61 1.98 -16.17 -7.72
CA VAL A 61 3.34 -16.31 -7.20
C VAL A 61 3.80 -17.76 -7.36
N ARG A 62 5.04 -17.93 -7.83
CA ARG A 62 5.72 -19.23 -7.94
C ARG A 62 6.84 -19.28 -6.90
N ALA A 63 7.29 -20.50 -6.58
CA ALA A 63 8.42 -20.69 -5.67
C ALA A 63 9.69 -19.95 -6.14
N THR A 64 9.92 -19.87 -7.45
CA THR A 64 11.04 -19.15 -8.06
C THR A 64 11.02 -17.65 -7.80
N ASP A 65 9.85 -17.09 -7.47
CA ASP A 65 9.70 -15.68 -7.15
C ASP A 65 10.01 -15.38 -5.66
N LEU A 66 10.22 -16.43 -4.84
CA LEU A 66 10.44 -16.39 -3.40
C LEU A 66 11.68 -17.20 -2.93
N PRO A 67 12.87 -17.06 -3.55
CA PRO A 67 14.05 -17.88 -3.25
C PRO A 67 14.54 -17.78 -1.80
N TYR A 68 14.23 -16.70 -1.07
CA TYR A 68 14.71 -16.50 0.30
C TYR A 68 13.61 -16.50 1.36
N THR A 69 12.37 -16.26 0.94
CA THR A 69 11.22 -16.06 1.85
C THR A 69 10.28 -17.27 1.91
N TYR A 70 10.48 -18.27 1.06
CA TYR A 70 9.75 -19.54 1.07
C TYR A 70 10.69 -20.73 1.15
N ARG A 71 10.24 -21.81 1.81
CA ARG A 71 10.90 -23.12 1.85
C ARG A 71 9.88 -24.21 2.15
N THR A 72 10.22 -25.47 1.92
CA THR A 72 9.38 -26.61 2.34
C THR A 72 9.08 -26.54 3.83
N GLY A 73 7.82 -26.77 4.21
CA GLY A 73 7.34 -26.63 5.60
C GLY A 73 6.69 -25.27 5.91
N CYS A 74 6.72 -24.31 4.99
CA CYS A 74 5.92 -23.10 5.12
C CYS A 74 4.41 -23.41 5.08
N PRO A 75 3.59 -22.73 5.89
CA PRO A 75 2.19 -23.09 6.07
C PRO A 75 1.30 -22.72 4.86
N VAL A 76 1.81 -21.89 3.95
CA VAL A 76 1.12 -21.47 2.73
C VAL A 76 2.05 -21.67 1.55
N ALA A 77 1.63 -22.51 0.60
CA ALA A 77 2.35 -22.73 -0.65
C ALA A 77 2.31 -21.46 -1.53
N PRO A 78 3.27 -21.26 -2.46
CA PRO A 78 3.29 -20.08 -3.33
C PRO A 78 2.02 -19.89 -4.17
N SER A 79 1.35 -20.99 -4.53
CA SER A 79 0.06 -20.95 -5.24
C SER A 79 -1.07 -20.28 -4.44
N GLY A 80 -0.98 -20.27 -3.11
CA GLY A 80 -1.89 -19.55 -2.21
C GLY A 80 -1.47 -18.10 -1.93
N LEU A 81 -0.39 -17.62 -2.55
CA LEU A 81 0.10 -16.25 -2.42
C LEU A 81 -0.16 -15.45 -3.71
N ARG A 82 -0.27 -14.13 -3.56
CA ARG A 82 -0.41 -13.16 -4.64
C ARG A 82 0.60 -12.05 -4.46
N ARG A 83 1.18 -11.62 -5.58
CA ARG A 83 1.96 -10.39 -5.66
C ARG A 83 1.03 -9.24 -5.96
N LEU A 84 0.96 -8.29 -5.05
CA LEU A 84 0.35 -6.99 -5.28
C LEU A 84 1.44 -6.04 -5.73
N THR A 85 1.21 -5.35 -6.85
CA THR A 85 2.02 -4.20 -7.25
C THR A 85 1.12 -2.98 -7.25
N VAL A 86 1.47 -1.95 -6.48
CA VAL A 86 0.65 -0.74 -6.27
C VAL A 86 1.47 0.53 -6.39
N ASN A 87 0.81 1.64 -6.72
CA ASN A 87 1.36 2.97 -6.56
C ASN A 87 1.36 3.32 -5.06
N GLN A 88 2.44 3.91 -4.60
CA GLN A 88 2.56 4.45 -3.25
C GLN A 88 3.02 5.91 -3.33
N ILE A 89 2.71 6.69 -2.30
CA ILE A 89 3.21 8.05 -2.15
C ILE A 89 4.44 7.99 -1.25
N GLY A 90 5.57 8.52 -1.71
CA GLY A 90 6.79 8.63 -0.93
C GLY A 90 6.73 9.78 0.06
N PHE A 91 7.72 9.83 0.96
CA PHE A 91 7.87 10.94 1.91
C PHE A 91 8.21 12.28 1.24
N ASP A 92 8.68 12.26 -0.01
CA ASP A 92 8.90 13.43 -0.85
C ASP A 92 7.65 13.83 -1.65
N GLY A 93 6.52 13.16 -1.44
CA GLY A 93 5.25 13.40 -2.13
C GLY A 93 5.19 12.83 -3.56
N LYS A 94 6.25 12.16 -4.03
CA LYS A 94 6.26 11.54 -5.37
C LYS A 94 5.63 10.14 -5.34
N TYR A 95 5.26 9.66 -6.52
CA TYR A 95 4.66 8.34 -6.68
C TYR A 95 5.72 7.31 -7.05
N TYR A 96 5.65 6.14 -6.41
CA TYR A 96 6.53 5.00 -6.65
C TYR A 96 5.73 3.73 -6.83
N ARG A 97 6.33 2.69 -7.42
CA ARG A 97 5.76 1.34 -7.45
C ARG A 97 6.28 0.55 -6.26
N GLY A 98 5.36 -0.04 -5.50
CA GLY A 98 5.62 -0.94 -4.39
C GLY A 98 5.13 -2.35 -4.67
N GLU A 99 5.75 -3.34 -4.03
CA GLU A 99 5.37 -4.75 -4.13
C GLU A 99 5.13 -5.38 -2.74
N LEU A 100 4.02 -6.10 -2.60
CA LEU A 100 3.75 -6.98 -1.45
C LEU A 100 3.45 -8.40 -1.93
N ILE A 101 3.86 -9.39 -1.12
CA ILE A 101 3.41 -10.77 -1.27
C ILE A 101 2.46 -11.06 -0.12
N VAL A 102 1.23 -11.43 -0.44
CA VAL A 102 0.14 -11.63 0.53
C VAL A 102 -0.60 -12.91 0.20
N ARG A 103 -1.32 -13.48 1.17
CA ARG A 103 -2.21 -14.62 0.92
C ARG A 103 -3.39 -14.19 0.06
N ASP A 104 -3.79 -15.05 -0.87
CA ASP A 104 -4.92 -14.81 -1.77
C ASP A 104 -6.21 -14.38 -1.04
N LEU A 105 -6.53 -15.02 0.08
CA LEU A 105 -7.70 -14.74 0.91
C LEU A 105 -7.73 -13.33 1.52
N VAL A 106 -6.59 -12.63 1.58
CA VAL A 106 -6.52 -11.29 2.16
C VAL A 106 -6.25 -10.18 1.16
N VAL A 107 -6.17 -10.50 -0.13
CA VAL A 107 -5.90 -9.52 -1.20
C VAL A 107 -6.90 -8.37 -1.15
N THR A 108 -8.20 -8.66 -1.10
CA THR A 108 -9.25 -7.63 -1.06
C THR A 108 -9.14 -6.74 0.18
N ASP A 109 -8.74 -7.30 1.32
CA ASP A 109 -8.55 -6.54 2.55
C ASP A 109 -7.37 -5.58 2.46
N LEU A 110 -6.20 -6.10 2.07
CA LEU A 110 -5.00 -5.30 1.99
C LEU A 110 -5.07 -4.26 0.87
N THR A 111 -5.60 -4.58 -0.31
CA THR A 111 -5.83 -3.58 -1.37
C THR A 111 -6.71 -2.45 -0.87
N SER A 112 -7.71 -2.73 -0.03
CA SER A 112 -8.59 -1.69 0.50
C SER A 112 -7.94 -0.84 1.59
N VAL A 113 -7.08 -1.44 2.42
CA VAL A 113 -6.25 -0.68 3.38
C VAL A 113 -5.28 0.22 2.64
N LEU A 114 -4.60 -0.30 1.61
CA LEU A 114 -3.68 0.47 0.78
C LEU A 114 -4.39 1.59 0.04
N GLN A 115 -5.60 1.35 -0.50
CA GLN A 115 -6.41 2.38 -1.14
C GLN A 115 -6.71 3.52 -0.19
N ARG A 116 -7.21 3.23 1.02
CA ARG A 116 -7.51 4.27 2.00
C ARG A 116 -6.25 5.00 2.50
N ALA A 117 -5.11 4.31 2.58
CA ALA A 117 -3.83 4.94 2.89
C ALA A 117 -3.41 5.90 1.77
N PHE A 118 -3.50 5.46 0.52
CA PHE A 118 -3.17 6.25 -0.68
C PHE A 118 -4.08 7.47 -0.83
N ASP A 119 -5.39 7.32 -0.66
CA ASP A 119 -6.37 8.42 -0.72
C ASP A 119 -6.11 9.45 0.39
N ALA A 120 -5.69 8.98 1.57
CA ALA A 120 -5.28 9.83 2.69
C ALA A 120 -3.88 10.43 2.52
N LYS A 121 -3.21 10.19 1.39
CA LYS A 121 -1.83 10.60 1.11
C LYS A 121 -0.84 10.15 2.19
N PHE A 122 -1.08 8.99 2.78
CA PHE A 122 -0.18 8.40 3.76
C PHE A 122 1.14 8.03 3.06
N PRO A 123 2.28 8.57 3.52
CA PRO A 123 3.55 8.32 2.87
C PRO A 123 4.12 6.96 3.31
N THR A 124 4.63 6.23 2.34
CA THR A 124 5.32 4.95 2.51
C THR A 124 6.76 5.13 2.09
N ARG A 125 7.73 4.78 2.96
CA ARG A 125 9.14 4.99 2.65
C ARG A 125 9.59 4.11 1.49
N ARG A 126 9.23 2.83 1.58
CA ARG A 126 9.39 1.82 0.54
C ARG A 126 8.42 0.67 0.81
N MET A 127 8.14 -0.09 -0.24
CA MET A 127 7.32 -1.28 -0.17
C MET A 127 7.96 -2.32 -1.08
N GLU A 128 8.82 -3.12 -0.49
CA GLU A 128 9.61 -4.14 -1.17
C GLU A 128 9.33 -5.50 -0.55
N ARG A 129 9.32 -6.55 -1.37
CA ARG A 129 9.25 -7.92 -0.88
C ARG A 129 10.45 -8.19 0.02
N VAL A 130 10.25 -8.90 1.14
CA VAL A 130 11.36 -9.28 2.05
C VAL A 130 12.43 -10.13 1.35
N ASP A 131 12.06 -10.74 0.22
CA ASP A 131 12.96 -11.47 -0.66
C ASP A 131 14.10 -10.61 -1.24
N VAL A 132 13.85 -9.31 -1.52
CA VAL A 132 14.87 -8.32 -1.91
C VAL A 132 15.93 -8.16 -0.82
N HIS A 133 15.52 -8.34 0.44
CA HIS A 133 16.40 -8.35 1.60
C HIS A 133 16.88 -9.76 1.97
N ARG A 134 16.83 -10.71 1.03
CA ARG A 134 17.18 -12.13 1.20
C ARG A 134 16.56 -12.75 2.46
N GLY A 135 15.28 -12.46 2.73
CA GLY A 135 14.52 -13.04 3.84
C GLY A 135 14.83 -12.48 5.23
N SER A 136 15.70 -11.47 5.34
CA SER A 136 16.12 -10.90 6.64
C SER A 136 15.19 -9.78 7.10
N ASP A 137 14.49 -10.00 8.22
CA ASP A 137 13.66 -8.94 8.82
C ASP A 137 14.51 -7.77 9.29
N GLU A 138 15.70 -8.01 9.85
CA GLU A 138 16.57 -6.92 10.32
C GLU A 138 16.96 -5.99 9.18
N ARG A 139 17.34 -6.52 8.01
CA ARG A 139 17.65 -5.71 6.83
C ARG A 139 16.41 -5.01 6.27
N SER A 140 15.27 -5.69 6.25
CA SER A 140 14.00 -5.10 5.81
C SER A 140 13.54 -3.96 6.73
N MET A 141 13.61 -4.17 8.04
CA MET A 141 13.25 -3.16 9.04
C MET A 141 14.24 -1.99 9.06
N ALA A 142 15.55 -2.25 9.00
CA ALA A 142 16.56 -1.19 8.94
C ALA A 142 16.44 -0.34 7.67
N ALA A 143 15.90 -0.92 6.60
CA ALA A 143 15.57 -0.22 5.37
C ALA A 143 14.29 0.63 5.48
N ASP A 144 13.55 0.61 6.59
CA ASP A 144 12.26 1.29 6.73
C ASP A 144 11.19 0.75 5.76
N ASN A 145 11.17 -0.57 5.59
CA ASN A 145 10.30 -1.22 4.62
C ASN A 145 8.86 -1.37 5.10
N THR A 146 7.93 -1.41 4.16
CA THR A 146 6.56 -1.92 4.31
C THR A 146 6.47 -3.28 3.62
N SER A 147 6.22 -4.36 4.37
CA SER A 147 6.33 -5.72 3.84
C SER A 147 5.32 -6.68 4.48
N ALA A 148 5.05 -7.81 3.81
CA ALA A 148 4.03 -8.77 4.23
C ALA A 148 4.61 -10.20 4.38
N PHE A 149 4.61 -11.03 3.34
CA PHE A 149 5.05 -12.41 3.49
C PHE A 149 6.56 -12.56 3.76
N ASN A 150 6.89 -13.30 4.82
CA ASN A 150 8.22 -13.86 5.09
C ASN A 150 8.03 -15.13 5.94
N CYS A 151 8.26 -16.31 5.34
CA CYS A 151 8.11 -17.55 6.08
C CYS A 151 9.30 -17.81 7.00
N ARG A 152 9.06 -17.70 8.31
CA ARG A 152 10.09 -17.81 9.33
C ARG A 152 9.49 -18.10 10.70
N HIS A 153 10.35 -18.50 11.62
CA HIS A 153 10.01 -18.51 13.02
C HIS A 153 9.97 -17.08 13.60
N VAL A 154 9.29 -16.92 14.72
CA VAL A 154 9.32 -15.68 15.49
C VAL A 154 10.74 -15.47 16.01
N THR A 155 11.24 -14.25 15.91
CA THR A 155 12.56 -13.88 16.42
C THR A 155 12.65 -14.21 17.91
N GLY A 156 13.61 -15.07 18.29
CA GLY A 156 13.79 -15.53 19.66
C GLY A 156 12.86 -16.67 20.11
N ASN A 157 11.98 -17.19 19.24
CA ASN A 157 11.17 -18.38 19.54
C ASN A 157 11.09 -19.32 18.31
N PRO A 158 11.97 -20.33 18.22
CA PRO A 158 12.01 -21.27 17.10
C PRO A 158 10.80 -22.24 17.08
N ALA A 159 10.02 -22.36 18.15
CA ALA A 159 8.85 -23.24 18.17
C ALA A 159 7.61 -22.60 17.54
N ARG A 160 7.62 -21.28 17.26
CA ARG A 160 6.46 -20.54 16.78
C ARG A 160 6.74 -19.90 15.43
N LEU A 161 5.89 -20.15 14.44
CA LEU A 161 5.94 -19.43 13.18
C LEU A 161 5.46 -17.99 13.36
N SER A 162 6.12 -17.06 12.65
CA SER A 162 5.65 -15.69 12.53
C SER A 162 4.35 -15.64 11.74
N GLN A 163 3.45 -14.71 12.09
CA GLN A 163 2.21 -14.52 11.35
C GLN A 163 2.46 -14.12 9.88
N HIS A 164 3.58 -13.45 9.60
CA HIS A 164 4.05 -13.18 8.23
C HIS A 164 4.26 -14.45 7.39
N SER A 165 4.43 -15.63 8.01
CA SER A 165 4.56 -16.92 7.30
C SER A 165 3.25 -17.39 6.68
N TYR A 166 2.11 -16.85 7.15
CA TYR A 166 0.78 -17.19 6.65
C TYR A 166 0.30 -16.20 5.57
N GLY A 167 1.08 -15.15 5.28
CA GLY A 167 0.76 -14.15 4.26
C GLY A 167 -0.41 -13.22 4.60
N ASP A 168 -0.88 -13.23 5.84
CA ASP A 168 -2.01 -12.44 6.35
C ASP A 168 -1.58 -11.49 7.48
N ALA A 169 -0.33 -11.03 7.38
CA ALA A 169 0.24 -9.96 8.18
C ALA A 169 0.96 -8.92 7.29
N VAL A 170 1.05 -7.68 7.75
CA VAL A 170 1.79 -6.60 7.10
C VAL A 170 2.44 -5.70 8.16
N ASP A 171 3.69 -5.35 7.91
CA ASP A 171 4.45 -4.33 8.66
C ASP A 171 4.54 -3.06 7.79
N ILE A 172 4.31 -1.88 8.37
CA ILE A 172 4.27 -0.60 7.61
C ILE A 172 5.26 0.42 8.19
N ASN A 173 6.16 0.95 7.34
CA ASN A 173 7.18 1.96 7.68
C ASN A 173 7.88 1.64 9.01
N THR A 174 8.65 0.55 8.99
CA THR A 174 9.26 -0.07 10.17
C THR A 174 10.11 0.89 11.03
N VAL A 175 10.64 1.99 10.49
CA VAL A 175 11.33 3.02 11.28
C VAL A 175 10.35 3.98 11.97
N GLU A 176 9.30 4.44 11.29
CA GLU A 176 8.29 5.33 11.89
C GLU A 176 7.37 4.62 12.89
N ASN A 177 7.26 3.29 12.77
CA ASN A 177 6.35 2.45 13.54
C ASN A 177 7.13 1.30 14.20
N PRO A 178 7.91 1.59 15.25
CA PRO A 178 8.82 0.62 15.85
C PRO A 178 8.13 -0.63 16.42
N TYR A 179 8.87 -1.75 16.41
CA TYR A 179 8.58 -2.89 17.27
C TYR A 179 9.35 -2.79 18.59
N VAL A 180 8.63 -2.86 19.71
CA VAL A 180 9.17 -2.76 21.06
C VAL A 180 9.17 -4.14 21.71
N THR A 181 10.30 -4.52 22.32
CA THR A 181 10.41 -5.68 23.20
C THR A 181 10.69 -5.22 24.63
N ALA A 182 10.79 -6.17 25.57
CA ALA A 182 11.16 -5.84 26.96
C ALA A 182 12.54 -5.18 27.09
N SER A 183 13.45 -5.37 26.13
CA SER A 183 14.84 -4.91 26.23
C SER A 183 15.34 -4.11 25.01
N ARG A 184 14.62 -4.15 23.89
CA ARG A 184 15.08 -3.58 22.61
C ARG A 184 13.95 -2.91 21.84
N VAL A 185 14.36 -2.11 20.88
CA VAL A 185 13.48 -1.43 19.92
C VAL A 185 14.04 -1.74 18.53
N TYR A 186 13.17 -2.16 17.63
CA TYR A 186 13.51 -2.53 16.27
C TYR A 186 12.82 -1.62 15.26
N PRO A 187 13.53 -1.20 14.20
CA PRO A 187 14.99 -1.21 14.09
C PRO A 187 15.64 -0.26 15.13
N PRO A 188 16.92 -0.43 15.53
CA PRO A 188 17.51 0.39 16.60
C PRO A 188 17.39 1.92 16.44
N GLY A 189 17.39 2.42 15.20
CA GLY A 189 17.25 3.84 14.86
C GLY A 189 15.83 4.43 15.02
N SER A 190 14.82 3.62 15.32
CA SER A 190 13.42 4.06 15.40
C SER A 190 13.00 4.61 16.77
N ARG A 191 13.90 4.61 17.76
CA ARG A 191 13.59 5.06 19.15
C ARG A 191 12.98 6.45 19.23
N SER A 192 13.34 7.35 18.31
CA SER A 192 12.78 8.71 18.25
C SER A 192 11.27 8.76 17.97
N TYR A 193 10.67 7.65 17.49
CA TYR A 193 9.25 7.51 17.17
C TYR A 193 8.42 6.84 18.28
N LEU A 194 9.02 6.53 19.43
CA LEU A 194 8.29 5.92 20.57
C LEU A 194 7.32 6.87 21.23
N ASN A 195 7.65 8.17 21.28
CA ASN A 195 6.74 9.16 21.82
C ASN A 195 5.63 9.45 20.81
N ARG A 196 4.54 8.68 20.90
CA ARG A 196 3.39 8.79 19.98
C ARG A 196 2.60 10.10 20.10
N SER A 197 2.82 10.90 21.16
CA SER A 197 2.23 12.25 21.29
C SER A 197 2.89 13.28 20.36
N ARG A 198 4.14 13.03 19.94
CA ARG A 198 4.87 13.87 18.99
C ARG A 198 4.72 13.29 17.59
N TYR A 199 3.57 13.55 16.99
CA TYR A 199 3.29 13.08 15.64
C TYR A 199 4.35 13.57 14.65
N ARG A 200 4.80 12.65 13.80
CA ARG A 200 5.66 12.86 12.64
C ARG A 200 5.05 12.11 11.47
N THR A 201 5.23 12.66 10.28
CA THR A 201 4.79 12.05 9.02
C THR A 201 5.18 10.58 8.94
N GLY A 202 4.25 9.71 8.49
CA GLY A 202 4.46 8.26 8.37
C GLY A 202 4.20 7.44 9.65
N MET A 203 3.95 8.09 10.79
CA MET A 203 3.51 7.40 12.00
C MET A 203 2.04 6.98 11.91
N ILE A 204 1.75 5.74 12.28
CA ILE A 204 0.39 5.23 12.44
C ILE A 204 -0.07 5.49 13.87
N LEU A 205 -1.11 6.31 14.03
CA LEU A 205 -1.71 6.61 15.32
C LEU A 205 -3.12 6.00 15.43
N PRO A 206 -3.59 5.72 16.67
CA PRO A 206 -5.00 5.38 16.90
C PRO A 206 -5.92 6.41 16.25
N GLY A 207 -6.92 5.95 15.50
CA GLY A 207 -7.85 6.82 14.78
C GLY A 207 -7.34 7.41 13.46
N GLY A 208 -6.08 7.16 13.08
CA GLY A 208 -5.55 7.50 11.76
C GLY A 208 -6.15 6.66 10.63
N SER A 209 -5.97 7.09 9.38
CA SER A 209 -6.55 6.45 8.18
C SER A 209 -6.17 4.98 8.08
N VAL A 210 -4.88 4.64 8.23
CA VAL A 210 -4.38 3.26 8.19
C VAL A 210 -5.01 2.42 9.30
N ALA A 211 -4.89 2.84 10.56
CA ALA A 211 -5.42 2.10 11.70
C ALA A 211 -6.94 1.87 11.62
N LYS A 212 -7.72 2.89 11.19
CA LYS A 212 -9.17 2.75 10.95
C LYS A 212 -9.49 1.77 9.83
N SER A 213 -8.73 1.81 8.74
CA SER A 213 -8.95 0.96 7.58
C SER A 213 -8.69 -0.51 7.89
N VAL A 214 -7.62 -0.78 8.64
CA VAL A 214 -7.28 -2.13 9.11
C VAL A 214 -8.36 -2.65 10.07
N ALA A 215 -8.78 -1.83 11.04
CA ALA A 215 -9.84 -2.20 11.98
C ALA A 215 -11.17 -2.51 11.26
N ALA A 216 -11.52 -1.75 10.22
CA ALA A 216 -12.72 -2.01 9.41
C ALA A 216 -12.69 -3.37 8.68
N ARG A 217 -11.50 -3.97 8.50
CA ARG A 217 -11.32 -5.33 7.95
C ARG A 217 -11.19 -6.42 9.01
N ARG A 218 -11.42 -6.08 10.28
CA ARG A 218 -11.27 -6.97 11.44
C ARG A 218 -9.86 -7.54 11.58
N TRP A 219 -8.87 -6.76 11.16
CA TRP A 219 -7.48 -7.03 11.45
C TRP A 219 -7.10 -6.38 12.77
N TYR A 220 -6.14 -6.99 13.44
CA TYR A 220 -5.60 -6.53 14.71
C TYR A 220 -4.36 -5.69 14.46
N TRP A 221 -4.08 -4.80 15.41
CA TRP A 221 -2.91 -3.94 15.38
C TRP A 221 -2.02 -4.24 16.58
N GLY A 222 -0.76 -4.58 16.33
CA GLY A 222 0.25 -4.93 17.34
C GLY A 222 0.55 -3.78 18.32
N ALA A 223 0.17 -2.54 18.00
CA ALA A 223 0.28 -1.41 18.93
C ALA A 223 -0.55 -1.60 20.22
N ARG A 224 -1.49 -2.54 20.24
CA ARG A 224 -2.33 -2.85 21.40
C ARG A 224 -1.71 -3.89 22.34
N TRP A 225 -0.56 -4.48 21.99
CA TRP A 225 0.14 -5.43 22.84
C TRP A 225 0.86 -4.73 24.01
N LYS A 226 1.16 -5.49 25.07
CA LYS A 226 1.91 -4.99 26.25
C LYS A 226 3.25 -4.35 25.86
N ASN A 227 3.99 -5.01 24.98
CA ASN A 227 5.14 -4.45 24.30
C ASN A 227 4.67 -4.15 22.85
N PRO A 228 4.45 -2.87 22.50
CA PRO A 228 3.80 -2.53 21.25
C PRO A 228 4.62 -2.91 20.03
N ASP A 229 3.94 -3.46 19.03
CA ASP A 229 4.46 -3.58 17.67
C ASP A 229 3.69 -2.62 16.75
N TYR A 230 4.20 -1.39 16.60
CA TYR A 230 3.45 -0.33 15.91
C TYR A 230 3.35 -0.55 14.40
N GLN A 231 4.32 -1.23 13.80
CA GLN A 231 4.36 -1.56 12.37
C GLN A 231 3.34 -2.65 12.04
N HIS A 232 3.07 -3.57 12.98
CA HIS A 232 2.48 -4.86 12.69
C HIS A 232 0.96 -4.89 12.70
N PHE A 233 0.38 -5.45 11.64
CA PHE A 233 -1.04 -5.78 11.56
C PHE A 233 -1.23 -7.20 11.07
N SER A 234 -2.17 -7.93 11.67
CA SER A 234 -2.47 -9.30 11.25
C SER A 234 -3.93 -9.69 11.43
N LYS A 235 -4.37 -10.72 10.70
CA LYS A 235 -5.74 -11.23 10.77
C LYS A 235 -6.14 -11.79 12.13
N ASN A 236 -5.20 -12.33 12.89
CA ASN A 236 -5.47 -13.04 14.15
C ASN A 236 -4.87 -12.36 15.39
N GLY A 237 -4.17 -11.23 15.22
CA GLY A 237 -3.56 -10.49 16.33
C GLY A 237 -2.35 -11.15 16.96
N LYS A 238 -1.67 -12.01 16.18
CA LYS A 238 -0.39 -12.62 16.51
C LYS A 238 0.70 -12.12 15.59
#